data_AF-A0A2E5WKK6-F1
#
_entry.id   AF-A0A2E5WKK6-F1
#
_cell.length_a   1.000
_cell.length_b   1.000
_cell.length_c   1.000
_cell.angle_alpha   90.00
_cell.angle_beta   90.00
_cell.angle_gamma   90.00
#
_symmetry.space_group_name_H-M   'P 1'
#
loop_
_entity.id
_entity.type
_entity.pdbx_description
1 polymer ?
#
loop_
_entity_poly.entity_id
_entity_poly.type
_entity_poly.pdbx_seq_one_letter_code
_entity_poly.pdbx_strand_id
1 'polypeptide(L)'
;MLNKSQLRPIKIDNLIRLGRDNDGGYIIPKIILDKCDGLLSYGINKDWSFEKDISKYDNILNIHCYDHTLTISSLFKFSIKSIFISLFRLLTFDIIRFKKSFKGITSIPNYFSFFQKNIIHHKKRISDKNNLGNISIYKTIEKIKLKGSNKIFIKMDIEGDEYLSLNEYIKSHNSVLGFAIEFHNINNRSIEFNDLIKKLKQNYFIAHIHGNNYSKVDQTTGLPSSVEITLINKKLIKEQTVLSNYKYPIDGLDQPNKHSRPDIKFKF
;
A
#
# COMPACT_ATOMS: atom_id res chain seq x y z
N MET A 1 -17.58 3.84 18.19
CA MET A 1 -17.75 2.63 17.35
C MET A 1 -17.35 2.97 15.91
N LEU A 2 -16.80 2.01 15.16
CA LEU A 2 -16.41 2.17 13.76
C LEU A 2 -17.64 2.46 12.87
N ASN A 3 -17.56 3.49 12.02
CA ASN A 3 -18.67 3.91 11.16
C ASN A 3 -18.53 3.32 9.75
N LYS A 4 -18.98 2.08 9.59
CA LYS A 4 -18.89 1.34 8.32
C LYS A 4 -19.52 2.08 7.13
N SER A 5 -20.63 2.79 7.34
CA SER A 5 -21.32 3.49 6.25
C SER A 5 -20.44 4.54 5.55
N GLN A 6 -19.45 5.11 6.25
CA GLN A 6 -18.53 6.08 5.68
C GLN A 6 -17.51 5.46 4.72
N LEU A 7 -17.31 4.14 4.79
CA LEU A 7 -16.31 3.42 4.00
C LEU A 7 -16.83 2.94 2.64
N ARG A 8 -18.10 3.18 2.33
CA ARG A 8 -18.71 2.75 1.07
C ARG A 8 -17.99 3.37 -0.13
N PRO A 9 -17.41 2.57 -1.03
CA PRO A 9 -16.75 3.09 -2.23
C PRO A 9 -17.74 3.70 -3.22
N ILE A 10 -17.25 4.57 -4.10
CA ILE A 10 -17.97 4.93 -5.33
C ILE A 10 -17.78 3.81 -6.37
N LYS A 11 -18.70 3.71 -7.32
CA LYS A 11 -18.52 2.87 -8.49
C LYS A 11 -17.41 3.49 -9.35
N ILE A 12 -16.35 2.72 -9.59
CA ILE A 12 -15.29 3.04 -10.52
C ILE A 12 -15.13 1.87 -11.47
N ASP A 13 -15.13 2.17 -12.75
CA ASP A 13 -14.80 1.22 -13.79
C ASP A 13 -13.27 1.15 -13.96
N ASN A 14 -12.74 0.01 -14.43
CA ASN A 14 -11.31 -0.22 -14.66
C ASN A 14 -10.42 -0.09 -13.42
N LEU A 15 -10.75 -0.87 -12.38
CA LEU A 15 -9.81 -1.17 -11.30
C LEU A 15 -8.78 -2.20 -11.77
N ILE A 16 -7.54 -2.02 -11.35
CA ILE A 16 -6.42 -2.91 -11.65
C ILE A 16 -5.67 -3.24 -10.38
N ARG A 17 -5.18 -4.49 -10.29
CA ARG A 17 -4.35 -4.93 -9.17
C ARG A 17 -2.88 -4.86 -9.58
N LEU A 18 -2.04 -4.29 -8.72
CA LEU A 18 -0.60 -4.18 -8.92
C LEU A 18 0.12 -4.80 -7.73
N GLY A 19 1.33 -5.31 -7.96
CA GLY A 19 2.10 -6.03 -6.95
C GLY A 19 1.79 -7.52 -6.94
N ARG A 20 2.53 -8.27 -6.12
CA ARG A 20 2.45 -9.73 -6.05
C ARG A 20 1.07 -10.19 -5.60
N ASP A 21 0.77 -11.46 -5.85
CA ASP A 21 -0.44 -12.11 -5.34
C ASP A 21 -0.54 -12.04 -3.80
N ASN A 22 -1.80 -12.04 -3.33
CA ASN A 22 -2.21 -11.98 -1.93
C ASN A 22 -1.77 -10.69 -1.24
N ASP A 23 -1.11 -10.82 -0.09
CA ASP A 23 -0.55 -9.72 0.66
C ASP A 23 0.47 -8.90 -0.15
N GLY A 24 0.49 -7.57 0.00
CA GLY A 24 1.43 -6.68 -0.69
C GLY A 24 1.04 -6.25 -2.11
N GLY A 25 -0.13 -6.64 -2.61
CA GLY A 25 -0.66 -6.09 -3.87
C GLY A 25 -1.94 -5.30 -3.65
N TYR A 26 -2.03 -4.13 -4.28
CA TYR A 26 -3.09 -3.15 -4.07
C TYR A 26 -3.92 -2.93 -5.33
N ILE A 27 -5.19 -2.61 -5.15
CA ILE A 27 -6.12 -2.34 -6.24
C ILE A 27 -6.31 -0.84 -6.39
N ILE A 28 -6.04 -0.32 -7.59
CA ILE A 28 -6.17 1.10 -7.89
C ILE A 28 -6.95 1.37 -9.18
N PRO A 29 -7.63 2.52 -9.30
CA PRO A 29 -8.20 2.96 -10.58
C PRO A 29 -7.12 3.18 -11.64
N LYS A 30 -7.30 2.61 -12.85
CA LYS A 30 -6.35 2.78 -13.96
C LYS A 30 -6.08 4.25 -14.31
N ILE A 31 -7.07 5.13 -14.13
CA ILE A 31 -6.92 6.58 -14.38
C ILE A 31 -5.84 7.24 -13.50
N ILE A 32 -5.54 6.67 -12.33
CA ILE A 32 -4.42 7.12 -11.50
C ILE A 32 -3.11 6.80 -12.21
N LEU A 33 -2.94 5.57 -12.70
CA LEU A 33 -1.74 5.19 -13.44
C LEU A 33 -1.54 6.03 -14.70
N ASP A 34 -2.61 6.29 -15.45
CA ASP A 34 -2.53 7.06 -16.69
C ASP A 34 -2.11 8.53 -16.47
N LYS A 35 -2.26 9.05 -15.24
CA LYS A 35 -1.96 10.44 -14.90
C LYS A 35 -0.77 10.62 -13.96
N CYS A 36 -0.40 9.59 -13.23
CA CYS A 36 0.65 9.67 -12.21
C CYS A 36 2.02 9.95 -12.85
N ASP A 37 2.83 10.81 -12.26
CA ASP A 37 4.23 11.00 -12.68
C ASP A 37 5.22 10.74 -11.55
N GLY A 38 4.73 10.45 -10.33
CA GLY A 38 5.56 10.20 -9.16
C GLY A 38 4.88 9.27 -8.16
N LEU A 39 5.61 8.27 -7.69
CA LEU A 39 5.17 7.37 -6.62
C LEU A 39 5.94 7.67 -5.33
N LEU A 40 5.21 7.93 -4.25
CA LEU A 40 5.73 7.84 -2.89
C LEU A 40 5.25 6.53 -2.28
N SER A 41 6.17 5.67 -1.87
CA SER A 41 5.83 4.41 -1.22
C SER A 41 6.40 4.36 0.19
N TYR A 42 5.55 4.12 1.18
CA TYR A 42 5.93 4.08 2.59
C TYR A 42 5.71 2.67 3.13
N GLY A 43 6.77 2.14 3.78
CA GLY A 43 6.81 0.77 4.30
C GLY A 43 6.70 -0.27 3.19
N ILE A 44 7.82 -0.50 2.51
CA ILE A 44 7.95 -1.51 1.44
C ILE A 44 8.48 -2.85 1.96
N ASN A 45 9.05 -2.87 3.17
CA ASN A 45 9.67 -4.02 3.81
C ASN A 45 10.59 -4.78 2.83
N LYS A 46 10.33 -6.07 2.56
CA LYS A 46 11.11 -6.90 1.62
C LYS A 46 10.33 -7.19 0.33
N ASP A 47 9.29 -6.41 0.06
CA ASP A 47 8.41 -6.59 -1.08
C ASP A 47 8.13 -5.24 -1.76
N TRP A 48 8.82 -5.01 -2.86
CA TRP A 48 8.61 -3.84 -3.73
C TRP A 48 7.95 -4.21 -5.05
N SER A 49 7.12 -5.27 -5.06
CA SER A 49 6.46 -5.75 -6.28
C SER A 49 5.45 -4.73 -6.83
N PHE A 50 4.74 -4.01 -5.97
CA PHE A 50 3.84 -2.94 -6.37
C PHE A 50 4.58 -1.82 -7.10
N GLU A 51 5.70 -1.37 -6.54
CA GLU A 51 6.57 -0.35 -7.12
C GLU A 51 7.15 -0.84 -8.44
N LYS A 52 7.52 -2.12 -8.51
CA LYS A 52 8.01 -2.74 -9.75
C LYS A 52 6.96 -2.73 -10.84
N ASP A 53 5.69 -3.01 -10.53
CA ASP A 53 4.62 -2.97 -11.53
C ASP A 53 4.30 -1.54 -11.97
N ILE A 54 4.28 -0.57 -11.06
CA ILE A 54 4.12 0.84 -11.42
C ILE A 54 5.30 1.36 -12.26
N SER A 55 6.53 0.94 -11.97
CA SER A 55 7.72 1.42 -12.68
C SER A 55 7.77 1.08 -14.17
N LYS A 56 6.91 0.16 -14.63
CA LYS A 56 6.80 -0.23 -16.05
C LYS A 56 6.04 0.78 -16.91
N TYR A 57 5.41 1.78 -16.30
CA TYR A 57 4.63 2.79 -17.01
C TYR A 57 5.51 4.00 -17.36
N ASP A 58 5.58 4.35 -18.64
CA ASP A 58 6.52 5.36 -19.17
C ASP A 58 6.34 6.77 -18.58
N ASN A 59 5.12 7.09 -18.11
CA ASN A 59 4.83 8.37 -17.48
C ASN A 59 5.36 8.51 -16.05
N ILE A 60 5.80 7.40 -15.42
CA ILE A 60 6.34 7.42 -14.06
C ILE A 60 7.78 7.94 -14.09
N LEU A 61 7.96 9.18 -13.65
CA LEU A 61 9.25 9.85 -13.69
C LEU A 61 10.10 9.54 -12.46
N ASN A 62 9.51 9.46 -11.27
CA ASN A 62 10.24 9.21 -10.03
C ASN A 62 9.49 8.27 -9.10
N ILE A 63 10.21 7.38 -8.42
CA ILE A 63 9.68 6.54 -7.36
C ILE A 63 10.57 6.72 -6.14
N HIS A 64 10.02 7.23 -5.04
CA HIS A 64 10.72 7.31 -3.77
C HIS A 64 10.07 6.37 -2.75
N CYS A 65 10.83 5.38 -2.31
CA CYS A 65 10.41 4.44 -1.27
C CYS A 65 11.04 4.83 0.07
N TYR A 66 10.26 4.80 1.15
CA TYR A 66 10.72 5.15 2.50
C TYR A 66 10.48 3.99 3.45
N ASP A 67 11.57 3.41 3.92
CA ASP A 67 11.53 2.32 4.90
C ASP A 67 12.83 2.25 5.71
N HIS A 68 12.74 2.49 7.01
CA HIS A 68 13.88 2.39 7.93
C HIS A 68 14.25 0.94 8.29
N THR A 69 13.35 -0.02 8.09
CA THR A 69 13.53 -1.44 8.43
C THR A 69 14.21 -2.23 7.30
N LEU A 70 14.06 -1.77 6.06
CA LEU A 70 14.75 -2.32 4.91
C LEU A 70 16.22 -1.90 4.93
N THR A 71 17.11 -2.82 5.26
CA THR A 71 18.55 -2.61 5.29
C THR A 71 19.25 -3.75 4.57
N ILE A 72 20.47 -3.51 4.11
CA ILE A 72 21.29 -4.57 3.50
C ILE A 72 21.49 -5.72 4.51
N SER A 73 21.65 -5.41 5.80
CA SER A 73 21.73 -6.43 6.85
C SER A 73 20.42 -7.23 6.99
N SER A 74 19.25 -6.59 6.95
CA SER A 74 17.97 -7.30 7.05
C SER A 74 17.68 -8.15 5.80
N LEU A 75 18.09 -7.69 4.61
CA LEU A 75 18.08 -8.49 3.38
C LEU A 75 19.05 -9.68 3.47
N PHE A 76 20.27 -9.47 3.96
CA PHE A 76 21.26 -10.53 4.11
C PHE A 76 20.80 -11.63 5.07
N LYS A 77 20.25 -11.25 6.25
CA LYS A 77 19.63 -12.20 7.17
C LYS A 77 18.50 -13.00 6.51
N PHE A 78 17.68 -12.33 5.69
CA PHE A 78 16.60 -12.96 4.94
C PHE A 78 17.11 -13.92 3.85
N SER A 79 18.15 -13.53 3.11
CA SER A 79 18.81 -14.37 2.10
C SER A 79 19.42 -15.61 2.74
N ILE A 80 20.18 -15.46 3.83
CA ILE A 80 20.78 -16.60 4.56
C ILE A 80 19.70 -17.57 5.03
N LYS A 81 18.64 -17.06 5.68
CA LYS A 81 17.51 -17.89 6.11
C LYS A 81 16.90 -18.65 4.94
N SER A 82 16.78 -17.99 3.79
CA SER A 82 16.22 -18.60 2.58
C SER A 82 17.14 -19.67 1.98
N ILE A 83 18.46 -19.50 2.03
CA ILE A 83 19.44 -20.51 1.63
C ILE A 83 19.30 -21.77 2.50
N PHE A 84 19.29 -21.61 3.83
CA PHE A 84 19.13 -22.74 4.76
C PHE A 84 17.81 -23.49 4.56
N ILE A 85 16.70 -22.77 4.43
CA ILE A 85 15.39 -23.37 4.16
C ILE A 85 15.38 -24.09 2.80
N SER A 86 16.05 -23.53 1.79
CA SER A 86 16.15 -24.15 0.46
C SER A 86 16.94 -25.45 0.52
N LEU A 87 18.08 -25.46 1.22
CA LEU A 87 18.88 -26.67 1.41
C LEU A 87 18.08 -27.75 2.15
N PHE A 88 17.39 -27.39 3.23
CA PHE A 88 16.51 -28.31 3.95
C PHE A 88 15.39 -28.86 3.05
N ARG A 89 14.73 -28.02 2.26
CA ARG A 89 13.64 -28.45 1.36
C ARG A 89 14.10 -29.32 0.20
N LEU A 90 15.33 -29.10 -0.26
CA LEU A 90 15.98 -29.96 -1.24
C LEU A 90 16.22 -31.36 -0.65
N LEU A 91 16.72 -31.43 0.59
CA LEU A 91 16.92 -32.69 1.32
C LEU A 91 15.60 -33.44 1.58
N THR A 92 14.50 -32.71 1.80
CA THR A 92 13.16 -33.32 1.97
C THR A 92 12.41 -33.54 0.64
N PHE A 93 13.05 -33.36 -0.52
CA PHE A 93 12.45 -33.48 -1.86
C PHE A 93 11.18 -32.64 -2.10
N ASP A 94 10.98 -31.55 -1.34
CA ASP A 94 9.80 -30.66 -1.48
C ASP A 94 10.09 -29.61 -2.57
N ILE A 95 10.12 -30.06 -3.83
CA ILE A 95 10.49 -29.27 -5.01
C ILE A 95 9.58 -28.03 -5.18
N ILE A 96 8.28 -28.16 -4.86
CA ILE A 96 7.30 -27.08 -4.97
C ILE A 96 7.68 -25.94 -4.01
N ARG A 97 7.96 -26.28 -2.74
CA ARG A 97 8.33 -25.29 -1.73
C ARG A 97 9.77 -24.81 -1.85
N PHE A 98 10.66 -25.61 -2.46
CA PHE A 98 12.01 -25.20 -2.81
C PHE A 98 12.01 -24.01 -3.77
N LYS A 99 11.23 -24.08 -4.86
CA LYS A 99 11.08 -22.96 -5.82
C LYS A 99 10.63 -21.66 -5.14
N LYS A 100 9.72 -21.74 -4.16
CA LYS A 100 9.25 -20.56 -3.40
C LYS A 100 10.34 -19.92 -2.54
N SER A 101 11.27 -20.70 -2.00
CA SER A 101 12.36 -20.20 -1.15
C SER A 101 13.43 -19.44 -1.93
N PHE A 102 13.51 -19.63 -3.25
CA PHE A 102 14.48 -18.96 -4.12
C PHE A 102 14.30 -17.43 -4.19
N LYS A 103 13.08 -16.93 -3.95
CA LYS A 103 12.79 -15.48 -3.89
C LYS A 103 13.69 -14.77 -2.89
N GLY A 104 13.98 -15.37 -1.73
CA GLY A 104 14.83 -14.74 -0.72
C GLY A 104 16.30 -14.72 -1.09
N ILE A 105 16.78 -15.74 -1.83
CA ILE A 105 18.18 -15.84 -2.29
C ILE A 105 18.52 -14.67 -3.22
N THR A 106 17.60 -14.32 -4.11
CA THR A 106 17.79 -13.24 -5.10
C THR A 106 17.46 -11.84 -4.56
N SER A 107 17.10 -11.70 -3.28
CA SER A 107 16.59 -10.43 -2.73
C SER A 107 17.61 -9.28 -2.78
N ILE A 108 18.89 -9.54 -2.49
CA ILE A 108 19.97 -8.54 -2.55
C ILE A 108 20.25 -8.06 -3.98
N PRO A 109 20.52 -8.93 -4.97
CA PRO A 109 20.76 -8.45 -6.33
C PRO A 109 19.51 -7.76 -6.90
N ASN A 110 18.31 -8.26 -6.59
CA ASN A 110 17.06 -7.59 -6.97
C ASN A 110 16.93 -6.20 -6.37
N TYR A 111 17.37 -6.00 -5.12
CA TYR A 111 17.35 -4.69 -4.48
C TYR A 111 18.23 -3.69 -5.25
N PHE A 112 19.49 -4.04 -5.54
CA PHE A 112 20.38 -3.12 -6.27
C PHE A 112 19.97 -2.92 -7.74
N SER A 113 19.40 -3.94 -8.37
CA SER A 113 18.87 -3.83 -9.73
C SER A 113 17.62 -2.95 -9.80
N PHE A 114 16.79 -2.94 -8.76
CA PHE A 114 15.57 -2.16 -8.75
C PHE A 114 15.80 -0.71 -8.29
N PHE A 115 16.50 -0.52 -7.17
CA PHE A 115 16.76 0.80 -6.59
C PHE A 115 17.97 1.46 -7.24
N GLN A 116 17.74 2.01 -8.43
CA GLN A 116 18.72 2.76 -9.20
C GLN A 116 18.05 3.92 -9.94
N LYS A 117 18.87 4.89 -10.39
CA LYS A 117 18.42 6.06 -11.17
C LYS A 117 17.32 6.86 -10.44
N ASN A 118 16.11 6.85 -10.98
CA ASN A 118 14.93 7.57 -10.51
C ASN A 118 14.08 6.77 -9.50
N ILE A 119 14.47 5.53 -9.19
CA ILE A 119 13.85 4.68 -8.17
C ILE A 119 14.77 4.65 -6.95
N ILE A 120 14.40 5.41 -5.91
CA ILE A 120 15.27 5.69 -4.77
C ILE A 120 14.67 5.11 -3.50
N HIS A 121 15.47 4.33 -2.77
CA HIS A 121 15.13 3.90 -1.42
C HIS A 121 15.78 4.82 -0.37
N HIS A 122 14.94 5.40 0.49
CA HIS A 122 15.31 6.21 1.64
C HIS A 122 15.12 5.41 2.93
N LYS A 123 16.21 5.21 3.68
CA LYS A 123 16.20 4.58 5.01
C LYS A 123 15.68 5.52 6.09
N LYS A 124 14.45 6.00 5.93
CA LYS A 124 13.77 6.90 6.87
C LYS A 124 12.39 6.37 7.22
N ARG A 125 12.00 6.55 8.47
CA ARG A 125 10.64 6.32 8.96
C ARG A 125 9.77 7.52 8.61
N ILE A 126 8.55 7.26 8.14
CA ILE A 126 7.55 8.32 8.02
C ILE A 126 7.03 8.66 9.43
N SER A 127 7.14 9.93 9.82
CA SER A 127 6.62 10.41 11.11
C SER A 127 6.43 11.93 11.07
N ASP A 128 5.95 12.51 12.16
CA ASP A 128 5.76 13.96 12.34
C ASP A 128 7.07 14.74 12.52
N LYS A 129 8.24 14.06 12.51
CA LYS A 129 9.55 14.64 12.77
C LYS A 129 10.44 14.61 11.54
N ASN A 130 11.29 15.62 11.43
CA ASN A 130 12.33 15.70 10.40
C ASN A 130 13.71 15.64 11.06
N ASN A 131 14.32 14.46 11.07
CA ASN A 131 15.68 14.25 11.61
C ASN A 131 16.43 13.19 10.79
N LEU A 132 17.54 12.67 11.32
CA LEU A 132 18.38 11.69 10.62
C LEU A 132 17.59 10.43 10.22
N GLY A 133 16.78 9.88 11.14
CA GLY A 133 16.02 8.64 10.93
C GLY A 133 14.57 8.85 10.49
N ASN A 134 14.06 10.08 10.54
CA ASN A 134 12.64 10.39 10.33
C ASN A 134 12.44 11.43 9.23
N ILE A 135 11.33 11.32 8.51
CA ILE A 135 10.90 12.31 7.54
C ILE A 135 9.38 12.42 7.52
N SER A 136 8.89 13.64 7.41
CA SER A 136 7.46 13.89 7.35
C SER A 136 6.90 13.76 5.94
N ILE A 137 5.61 13.43 5.84
CA ILE A 137 4.94 13.24 4.55
C ILE A 137 5.08 14.49 3.67
N TYR A 138 4.99 15.68 4.26
CA TYR A 138 5.21 16.95 3.58
C TYR A 138 6.60 17.01 2.91
N LYS A 139 7.65 16.65 3.65
CA LYS A 139 9.02 16.66 3.13
C LYS A 139 9.24 15.61 2.04
N THR A 140 8.55 14.47 2.09
CA THR A 140 8.62 13.50 0.99
C THR A 140 7.96 14.02 -0.30
N ILE A 141 6.82 14.70 -0.18
CA ILE A 141 6.12 15.34 -1.31
C ILE A 141 6.96 16.46 -1.91
N GLU A 142 7.53 17.33 -1.06
CA GLU A 142 8.45 18.39 -1.51
C GLU A 142 9.64 17.79 -2.28
N LYS A 143 10.25 16.74 -1.73
CA LYS A 143 11.43 16.10 -2.32
C LYS A 143 11.16 15.48 -3.69
N ILE A 144 10.02 14.83 -3.89
CA ILE A 144 9.69 14.23 -5.19
C ILE A 144 9.26 15.30 -6.21
N LYS A 145 8.62 16.39 -5.78
CA LYS A 145 8.33 17.57 -6.62
C LYS A 145 9.59 18.24 -7.14
N LEU A 146 10.61 18.39 -6.28
CA LEU A 146 11.92 18.91 -6.69
C LEU A 146 12.64 18.03 -7.73
N LYS A 147 12.19 16.78 -7.93
CA LYS A 147 12.66 15.88 -8.99
C LYS A 147 11.79 15.91 -10.26
N GLY A 148 10.80 16.80 -10.31
CA GLY A 148 9.96 17.02 -11.49
C GLY A 148 8.62 16.29 -11.49
N SER A 149 8.29 15.50 -10.46
CA SER A 149 7.00 14.81 -10.35
C SER A 149 5.96 15.65 -9.61
N ASN A 150 4.86 16.00 -10.28
CA ASN A 150 3.81 16.87 -9.71
C ASN A 150 2.49 16.12 -9.47
N LYS A 151 2.22 15.06 -10.23
CA LYS A 151 1.02 14.23 -10.15
C LYS A 151 1.34 12.96 -9.35
N ILE A 152 1.34 13.12 -8.04
CA ILE A 152 1.86 12.11 -7.12
C ILE A 152 0.77 11.12 -6.71
N PHE A 153 1.10 9.83 -6.62
CA PHE A 153 0.32 8.80 -5.93
C PHE A 153 1.08 8.31 -4.70
N ILE A 154 0.36 7.98 -3.62
CA ILE A 154 0.97 7.54 -2.36
C ILE A 154 0.50 6.12 -2.00
N LYS A 155 1.44 5.19 -1.85
CA LYS A 155 1.21 3.88 -1.23
C LYS A 155 1.70 3.93 0.22
N MET A 156 0.90 3.49 1.18
CA MET A 156 1.21 3.62 2.60
C MET A 156 0.81 2.37 3.39
N ASP A 157 1.78 1.76 4.03
CA ASP A 157 1.61 0.67 4.99
C ASP A 157 2.73 0.84 6.03
N ILE A 158 2.40 1.45 7.18
CA ILE A 158 3.40 1.90 8.16
C ILE A 158 2.99 1.54 9.60
N GLU A 159 2.25 0.45 9.76
CA GLU A 159 2.01 -0.25 11.04
C GLU A 159 1.45 0.67 12.14
N GLY A 160 0.47 1.52 11.80
CA GLY A 160 -0.23 2.40 12.75
C GLY A 160 0.19 3.87 12.71
N ASP A 161 1.32 4.21 12.06
CA ASP A 161 1.72 5.61 11.87
C ASP A 161 0.90 6.32 10.77
N GLU A 162 -0.04 5.62 10.12
CA GLU A 162 -0.89 6.18 9.05
C GLU A 162 -1.70 7.37 9.57
N TYR A 163 -2.25 7.27 10.78
CA TYR A 163 -3.14 8.29 11.35
C TYR A 163 -2.43 9.63 11.57
N LEU A 164 -1.24 9.59 12.17
CA LEU A 164 -0.44 10.78 12.42
C LEU A 164 -0.01 11.41 11.09
N SER A 165 0.52 10.59 10.19
CA SER A 165 1.05 11.01 8.89
C SER A 165 -0.04 11.63 8.00
N LEU A 166 -1.22 11.02 7.94
CA LEU A 166 -2.32 11.52 7.10
C LEU A 166 -2.96 12.78 7.69
N ASN A 167 -3.02 12.92 9.03
CA ASN A 167 -3.44 14.17 9.66
C ASN A 167 -2.48 15.33 9.34
N GLU A 168 -1.16 15.09 9.31
CA GLU A 168 -0.19 16.09 8.85
C GLU A 168 -0.40 16.43 7.37
N TYR A 169 -0.60 15.41 6.53
CA TYR A 169 -0.87 15.61 5.11
C TYR A 169 -2.10 16.51 4.88
N ILE A 170 -3.21 16.26 5.58
CA ILE A 170 -4.43 17.06 5.47
C ILE A 170 -4.15 18.54 5.81
N LYS A 171 -3.37 18.81 6.86
CA LYS A 171 -2.98 20.18 7.25
C LYS A 171 -2.10 20.89 6.23
N SER A 172 -1.34 20.13 5.44
CA SER A 172 -0.40 20.69 4.46
C SER A 172 -1.06 21.29 3.21
N HIS A 173 -2.37 21.08 3.01
CA HIS A 173 -3.12 21.50 1.81
C HIS A 173 -2.53 20.99 0.47
N ASN A 174 -1.59 20.04 0.51
CA ASN A 174 -1.09 19.37 -0.68
C ASN A 174 -2.21 18.56 -1.32
N SER A 175 -2.19 18.46 -2.64
CA SER A 175 -3.10 17.60 -3.39
C SER A 175 -2.29 16.53 -4.11
N VAL A 176 -2.59 15.27 -3.82
CA VAL A 176 -2.07 14.11 -4.57
C VAL A 176 -3.20 13.52 -5.40
N LEU A 177 -2.89 12.65 -6.36
CA LEU A 177 -3.89 11.98 -7.20
C LEU A 177 -4.74 10.99 -6.40
N GLY A 178 -4.17 10.40 -5.36
CA GLY A 178 -4.83 9.37 -4.57
C GLY A 178 -3.88 8.67 -3.63
N PHE A 179 -4.42 7.68 -2.94
CA PHE A 179 -3.70 6.84 -2.00
C PHE A 179 -4.09 5.37 -2.17
N ALA A 180 -3.18 4.46 -1.87
CA ALA A 180 -3.48 3.08 -1.47
C ALA A 180 -2.91 2.87 -0.07
N ILE A 181 -3.77 2.64 0.92
CA ILE A 181 -3.39 2.67 2.34
C ILE A 181 -3.85 1.40 3.02
N GLU A 182 -2.97 0.72 3.73
CA GLU A 182 -3.35 -0.28 4.73
C GLU A 182 -3.51 0.41 6.08
N PHE A 183 -4.75 0.54 6.54
CA PHE A 183 -5.05 1.12 7.84
C PHE A 183 -5.01 0.05 8.92
N HIS A 184 -4.11 0.23 9.88
CA HIS A 184 -3.94 -0.69 11.01
C HIS A 184 -4.82 -0.29 12.21
N ASN A 185 -5.27 -1.28 12.99
CA ASN A 185 -5.95 -1.10 14.28
C ASN A 185 -7.25 -0.28 14.24
N ILE A 186 -8.06 -0.38 13.18
CA ILE A 186 -9.25 0.46 12.98
C ILE A 186 -10.32 0.28 14.07
N ASN A 187 -10.38 -0.89 14.72
CA ASN A 187 -11.31 -1.14 15.81
C ASN A 187 -10.88 -0.41 17.09
N ASN A 188 -9.63 -0.59 17.51
CA ASN A 188 -9.06 0.04 18.70
C ASN A 188 -8.95 1.57 18.54
N ARG A 189 -8.77 2.05 17.30
CA ARG A 189 -8.67 3.49 16.96
C ARG A 189 -9.92 4.02 16.26
N SER A 190 -11.09 3.42 16.49
CA SER A 190 -12.29 3.73 15.70
C SER A 190 -12.69 5.21 15.67
N ILE A 191 -12.50 5.96 16.76
CA ILE A 191 -12.78 7.40 16.80
C ILE A 191 -11.83 8.17 15.87
N GLU A 192 -10.52 7.91 15.99
CA GLU A 192 -9.48 8.53 15.18
C GLU A 192 -9.62 8.15 13.70
N PHE A 193 -9.90 6.89 13.41
CA PHE A 193 -10.13 6.38 12.06
C PHE A 193 -11.35 7.04 11.40
N ASN A 194 -12.49 7.09 12.08
CA ASN A 194 -13.70 7.72 11.54
C ASN A 194 -13.47 9.22 11.24
N ASP A 195 -12.82 9.94 12.14
CA ASP A 195 -12.49 11.36 11.95
C ASP A 195 -11.54 11.56 10.76
N LEU A 196 -10.51 10.73 10.65
CA LEU A 196 -9.56 10.78 9.55
C LEU A 196 -10.23 10.50 8.20
N ILE A 197 -11.04 9.45 8.09
CA ILE A 197 -11.80 9.13 6.87
C ILE A 197 -12.74 10.28 6.52
N LYS A 198 -13.44 10.87 7.50
CA LYS A 198 -14.31 12.03 7.28
C LYS A 198 -13.53 13.20 6.66
N LYS A 199 -12.33 13.51 7.16
CA LYS A 199 -11.47 14.57 6.63
C LYS A 199 -10.95 14.24 5.22
N LEU A 200 -10.44 13.03 4.99
CA LEU A 200 -9.96 12.60 3.67
C LEU A 200 -11.09 12.68 2.62
N LYS A 201 -12.31 12.27 2.98
CA LYS A 201 -13.48 12.32 2.09
C LYS A 201 -13.92 13.72 1.66
N GLN A 202 -13.36 14.79 2.25
CA GLN A 202 -13.59 16.15 1.74
C GLN A 202 -13.01 16.30 0.32
N ASN A 203 -11.81 15.76 0.08
CA ASN A 203 -11.07 15.90 -1.19
C ASN A 203 -10.94 14.61 -2.00
N TYR A 204 -11.27 13.47 -1.40
CA TYR A 204 -11.11 12.15 -2.01
C TYR A 204 -12.42 11.34 -2.00
N PHE A 205 -12.57 10.44 -2.96
CA PHE A 205 -13.54 9.34 -2.91
C PHE A 205 -12.83 8.05 -2.55
N ILE A 206 -13.52 7.13 -1.88
CA ILE A 206 -13.04 5.75 -1.74
C ILE A 206 -13.33 5.03 -3.06
N ALA A 207 -12.29 4.56 -3.71
CA ALA A 207 -12.35 3.82 -4.97
C ALA A 207 -12.54 2.32 -4.77
N HIS A 208 -11.91 1.79 -3.72
CA HIS A 208 -11.90 0.36 -3.41
C HIS A 208 -11.57 0.16 -1.92
N ILE A 209 -12.04 -0.96 -1.36
CA ILE A 209 -11.73 -1.39 -0.01
C ILE A 209 -11.62 -2.91 0.02
N HIS A 210 -10.64 -3.42 0.75
CA HIS A 210 -10.43 -4.85 1.00
C HIS A 210 -10.09 -5.11 2.47
N GLY A 211 -10.52 -6.27 2.98
CA GLY A 211 -10.36 -6.62 4.39
C GLY A 211 -9.19 -7.57 4.59
N ASN A 212 -8.21 -7.17 5.41
CA ASN A 212 -7.07 -8.03 5.69
C ASN A 212 -7.48 -9.24 6.57
N ASN A 213 -7.36 -10.45 6.00
CA ASN A 213 -7.77 -11.70 6.64
C ASN A 213 -6.72 -12.36 7.57
N TYR A 214 -5.66 -11.64 7.96
CA TYR A 214 -4.78 -12.04 9.06
C TYR A 214 -5.47 -11.89 10.41
N SER A 215 -6.22 -10.80 10.59
CA SER A 215 -6.92 -10.42 11.82
C SER A 215 -8.29 -11.08 11.96
N LYS A 216 -8.78 -11.19 13.20
CA LYS A 216 -10.18 -11.57 13.46
C LYS A 216 -11.11 -10.47 12.96
N VAL A 217 -12.28 -10.88 12.48
CA VAL A 217 -13.36 -9.97 12.08
C VAL A 217 -14.12 -9.50 13.32
N ASP A 218 -14.36 -8.21 13.43
CA ASP A 218 -15.25 -7.64 14.43
C ASP A 218 -16.70 -7.98 14.09
N GLN A 219 -17.40 -8.62 15.03
CA GLN A 219 -18.75 -9.14 14.77
C GLN A 219 -19.79 -8.05 14.53
N THR A 220 -19.58 -6.86 15.12
CA THR A 220 -20.51 -5.73 15.00
C THR A 220 -20.44 -5.08 13.62
N THR A 221 -19.24 -4.90 13.09
CA THR A 221 -19.02 -4.22 11.80
C THR A 221 -18.85 -5.17 10.62
N GLY A 222 -18.45 -6.42 10.87
CA GLY A 222 -18.07 -7.36 9.83
C GLY A 222 -16.75 -6.99 9.13
N LEU A 223 -15.94 -6.12 9.74
CA LEU A 223 -14.63 -5.72 9.23
C LEU A 223 -13.49 -6.23 10.13
N PRO A 224 -12.33 -6.58 9.57
CA PRO A 224 -11.12 -6.88 10.34
C PRO A 224 -10.48 -5.61 10.92
N SER A 225 -9.51 -5.80 11.83
CA SER A 225 -8.71 -4.72 12.42
C SER A 225 -7.81 -3.97 11.44
N SER A 226 -7.52 -4.55 10.27
CA SER A 226 -6.77 -3.90 9.21
C SER A 226 -7.53 -3.94 7.89
N VAL A 227 -7.62 -2.81 7.18
CA VAL A 227 -8.28 -2.71 5.88
C VAL A 227 -7.40 -1.97 4.90
N GLU A 228 -7.40 -2.43 3.66
CA GLU A 228 -6.75 -1.74 2.54
C GLU A 228 -7.80 -0.83 1.88
N ILE A 229 -7.52 0.47 1.80
CA ILE A 229 -8.42 1.46 1.22
C ILE A 229 -7.66 2.22 0.14
N THR A 230 -8.24 2.23 -1.06
CA THR A 230 -7.78 3.09 -2.14
C THR A 230 -8.65 4.33 -2.23
N LEU A 231 -8.00 5.49 -2.21
CA LEU A 231 -8.61 6.82 -2.31
C LEU A 231 -8.22 7.47 -3.64
N ILE A 232 -9.15 8.14 -4.29
CA ILE A 232 -8.91 8.90 -5.52
C ILE A 232 -9.36 10.35 -5.34
N ASN A 233 -8.54 11.30 -5.82
CA ASN A 233 -8.86 12.71 -5.72
C ASN A 233 -10.12 13.03 -6.52
N LYS A 234 -11.06 13.77 -5.92
CA LYS A 234 -12.34 14.10 -6.57
C LYS A 234 -12.14 14.84 -7.90
N LYS A 235 -11.06 15.62 -8.06
CA LYS A 235 -10.72 16.33 -9.31
C LYS A 235 -10.45 15.41 -10.50
N LEU A 236 -10.20 14.11 -10.26
CA LEU A 236 -10.00 13.12 -11.31
C LEU A 236 -11.31 12.53 -11.83
N ILE A 237 -12.41 12.68 -11.09
CA ILE A 237 -13.72 12.16 -11.46
C ILE A 237 -14.54 13.31 -12.05
N LYS A 238 -14.86 13.21 -13.33
CA LYS A 238 -15.63 14.24 -14.06
C LYS A 238 -17.14 13.97 -14.08
N GLU A 239 -17.53 12.72 -13.87
CA GLU A 239 -18.91 12.26 -13.97
C GLU A 239 -19.62 12.24 -12.62
N GLN A 240 -20.95 12.16 -12.65
CA GLN A 240 -21.74 12.02 -11.45
C GLN A 240 -21.36 10.71 -10.73
N THR A 241 -20.97 10.82 -9.46
CA THR A 241 -20.57 9.65 -8.68
C THR A 241 -21.79 8.88 -8.20
N VAL A 242 -21.80 7.58 -8.49
CA VAL A 242 -22.75 6.62 -7.92
C VAL A 242 -22.03 5.81 -6.86
N LEU A 243 -22.69 5.53 -5.74
CA LEU A 243 -22.14 4.64 -4.72
C LEU A 243 -22.08 3.21 -5.25
N SER A 244 -21.01 2.49 -4.94
CA SER A 244 -20.85 1.09 -5.32
C SER A 244 -21.93 0.22 -4.65
N ASN A 245 -22.44 -0.74 -5.40
CA ASN A 245 -23.29 -1.85 -4.94
C ASN A 245 -22.54 -3.20 -4.95
N TYR A 246 -21.21 -3.16 -5.09
CA TYR A 246 -20.39 -4.36 -5.17
C TYR A 246 -20.38 -5.13 -3.85
N LYS A 247 -20.12 -6.43 -3.97
CA LYS A 247 -19.74 -7.28 -2.85
C LYS A 247 -18.22 -7.26 -2.76
N TYR A 248 -17.70 -7.20 -1.54
CA TYR A 248 -16.27 -7.23 -1.27
C TYR A 248 -15.93 -8.56 -0.59
N PRO A 249 -14.84 -9.25 -0.96
CA PRO A 249 -13.94 -8.97 -2.10
C PRO A 249 -14.66 -8.99 -3.46
N ILE A 250 -14.14 -8.23 -4.44
CA ILE A 250 -14.55 -8.23 -5.84
C ILE A 250 -13.96 -9.45 -6.53
N ASP A 251 -14.82 -10.34 -7.02
CA ASP A 251 -14.41 -11.57 -7.70
C ASP A 251 -13.52 -11.29 -8.91
N GLY A 252 -12.43 -12.07 -9.04
CA GLY A 252 -11.46 -11.94 -10.13
C GLY A 252 -10.47 -10.78 -10.00
N LEU A 253 -10.62 -9.92 -8.98
CA LEU A 253 -9.76 -8.78 -8.74
C LEU A 253 -9.07 -8.86 -7.37
N ASP A 254 -9.87 -8.97 -6.30
CA ASP A 254 -9.39 -9.07 -4.93
C ASP A 254 -8.78 -10.46 -4.64
N GLN A 255 -7.80 -10.48 -3.74
CA GLN A 255 -7.14 -11.70 -3.28
C GLN A 255 -6.94 -11.65 -1.76
N PRO A 256 -7.08 -12.76 -1.03
CA PRO A 256 -6.87 -12.77 0.42
C PRO A 256 -5.41 -12.45 0.76
N ASN A 257 -5.13 -11.60 1.76
CA ASN A 257 -3.75 -11.34 2.22
C ASN A 257 -3.05 -12.64 2.67
N LYS A 258 -3.75 -13.44 3.48
CA LYS A 258 -3.35 -14.77 3.90
C LYS A 258 -4.00 -15.82 2.99
N HIS A 259 -3.24 -16.27 2.00
CA HIS A 259 -3.66 -17.28 1.00
C HIS A 259 -4.22 -18.59 1.59
N SER A 260 -3.85 -18.94 2.82
CA SER A 260 -4.33 -20.15 3.50
C SER A 260 -5.63 -19.97 4.28
N ARG A 261 -6.25 -18.78 4.23
CA ARG A 261 -7.54 -18.48 4.86
C ARG A 261 -8.50 -17.91 3.82
N PRO A 262 -9.82 -18.15 3.96
CA PRO A 262 -10.80 -17.49 3.13
C PRO A 262 -10.73 -15.97 3.31
N ASP A 263 -11.13 -15.26 2.27
CA ASP A 263 -11.23 -13.81 2.29
C ASP A 263 -12.45 -13.34 3.12
N ILE A 264 -12.45 -12.08 3.55
CA ILE A 264 -13.49 -11.51 4.41
C ILE A 264 -14.58 -10.88 3.55
N LYS A 265 -15.77 -11.48 3.58
CA LYS A 265 -16.92 -11.02 2.81
C LYS A 265 -17.71 -9.94 3.54
N PHE A 266 -17.91 -8.78 2.93
CA PHE A 266 -18.76 -7.72 3.45
C PHE A 266 -19.44 -6.88 2.36
N LYS A 267 -20.46 -6.11 2.76
CA LYS A 267 -21.24 -5.19 1.92
C LYS A 267 -21.54 -3.90 2.71
N PHE A 268 -21.99 -2.87 1.99
CA PHE A 268 -22.39 -1.56 2.51
C PHE A 268 -23.86 -1.24 2.22
#